data_AF-A0A920KF54-F1
#
_entry.id   AF-A0A920KF54-F1
#
_cell.length_a   1.000
_cell.length_b   1.000
_cell.length_c   1.000
_cell.angle_alpha   90.00
_cell.angle_beta   90.00
_cell.angle_gamma   90.00
#
_symmetry.space_group_name_H-M   'P 1'
#
loop_
_entity.id
_entity.type
_entity.pdbx_description
1 polymer ?
#
loop_
_entity_poly.entity_id
_entity_poly.type
_entity_poly.pdbx_seq_one_letter_code
_entity_poly.pdbx_strand_id
1 'polypeptide(L)' 'MTIDESESRKWMDQLREIKTEEEMILMRKAISITCDAQNELMKVLKPEMKEYQAEAVVEAVFK' A
#
# COMPACT_ATOMS: atom_id res chain seq x y z
N MET A 1 -4.62 -37.55 -9.42
CA MET A 1 -5.54 -36.99 -8.42
C MET A 1 -5.33 -35.48 -8.43
N THR A 2 -6.27 -34.73 -9.00
CA THR A 2 -6.20 -33.26 -9.04
C THR A 2 -6.80 -32.75 -7.74
N ILE A 3 -6.02 -32.02 -6.93
CA ILE A 3 -6.51 -31.40 -5.71
C ILE A 3 -7.34 -30.18 -6.12
N ASP A 4 -8.62 -30.14 -5.75
CA ASP A 4 -9.44 -28.95 -5.90
C ASP A 4 -9.16 -27.99 -4.74
N GLU A 5 -8.46 -26.91 -5.04
CA GLU A 5 -8.07 -25.87 -4.08
C GLU A 5 -9.13 -24.76 -3.93
N SER A 6 -10.25 -24.84 -4.65
CA SER A 6 -11.25 -23.76 -4.69
C SER A 6 -11.82 -23.44 -3.31
N GLU A 7 -12.06 -24.43 -2.48
CA GLU A 7 -12.60 -24.26 -1.12
C GLU A 7 -11.58 -23.62 -0.16
N SER A 8 -10.31 -24.02 -0.25
CA SER A 8 -9.23 -23.41 0.56
C SER A 8 -9.07 -21.92 0.23
N ARG A 9 -9.14 -21.57 -1.06
CA ARG A 9 -9.11 -20.16 -1.49
C ARG A 9 -10.25 -19.34 -0.89
N LYS A 10 -11.49 -19.85 -0.92
CA LYS A 10 -12.64 -19.17 -0.32
C LYS A 10 -12.45 -18.90 1.17
N TRP A 11 -11.92 -19.86 1.92
CA TRP A 11 -11.64 -19.65 3.35
C TRP A 11 -10.54 -18.61 3.56
N MET A 12 -9.47 -18.65 2.78
CA MET A 12 -8.40 -17.65 2.86
C MET A 12 -8.88 -16.25 2.48
N ASP A 13 -9.84 -16.12 1.57
CA ASP A 13 -10.46 -14.83 1.23
C ASP A 13 -11.22 -14.26 2.43
N GLN A 14 -12.08 -15.08 3.07
CA GLN A 14 -12.85 -14.69 4.25
C GLN A 14 -11.95 -14.29 5.43
N LEU A 15 -10.88 -15.06 5.68
CA LEU A 15 -9.93 -14.75 6.75
C LEU A 15 -9.13 -13.47 6.48
N ARG A 16 -8.88 -13.11 5.21
CA ARG A 16 -8.16 -11.88 4.86
C ARG A 16 -9.03 -10.63 4.95
N GLU A 17 -10.35 -10.76 4.90
CA GLU A 17 -11.28 -9.62 4.94
C GLU A 17 -11.22 -8.92 6.30
N ILE A 18 -11.27 -9.68 7.39
CA ILE A 18 -11.18 -9.16 8.76
C ILE A 18 -9.75 -9.18 9.23
N LYS A 19 -9.17 -7.99 9.41
CA LYS A 19 -7.80 -7.84 9.87
C LYS A 19 -7.68 -8.08 11.37
N THR A 20 -6.60 -8.77 11.73
CA THR A 20 -6.13 -8.83 13.11
C THR A 20 -5.65 -7.46 13.57
N GLU A 21 -5.56 -7.24 14.88
CA GLU A 21 -5.08 -5.98 15.44
C GLU A 21 -3.63 -5.71 15.00
N GLU A 22 -2.79 -6.75 14.92
CA GLU A 22 -1.41 -6.67 14.47
C GLU A 22 -1.31 -6.24 12.99
N GLU A 23 -2.14 -6.81 12.11
CA GLU A 23 -2.23 -6.38 10.71
C GLU A 23 -2.67 -4.90 10.61
N MET A 24 -3.66 -4.49 11.41
CA MET A 24 -4.13 -3.10 11.42
C MET A 24 -3.04 -2.12 11.88
N ILE A 25 -2.23 -2.49 12.87
CA ILE A 25 -1.07 -1.68 13.30
C ILE A 25 -0.08 -1.50 12.15
N LEU A 26 0.27 -2.58 11.44
CA LEU A 26 1.18 -2.53 10.30
C LEU A 26 0.61 -1.72 9.13
N MET A 27 -0.68 -1.90 8.82
CA MET A 27 -1.36 -1.13 7.79
C MET A 27 -1.38 0.36 8.10
N ARG A 28 -1.70 0.75 9.34
CA ARG A 28 -1.69 2.15 9.76
C ARG A 28 -0.30 2.76 9.65
N LYS A 29 0.75 2.01 10.02
CA LYS A 29 2.13 2.44 9.83
C LYS A 29 2.46 2.68 8.36
N ALA A 30 2.13 1.74 7.48
CA ALA A 30 2.35 1.88 6.04
C ALA A 30 1.57 3.08 5.47
N ILE A 31 0.30 3.25 5.85
CA ILE A 31 -0.53 4.38 5.44
C ILE A 31 0.08 5.71 5.89
N SER A 32 0.56 5.80 7.13
CA SER A 32 1.22 7.02 7.64
C SER A 32 2.41 7.42 6.79
N ILE A 33 3.29 6.47 6.45
CA ILE A 33 4.46 6.74 5.60
C ILE A 33 4.01 7.21 4.21
N THR A 34 2.95 6.61 3.64
CA THR A 34 2.38 7.04 2.36
C THR A 34 1.82 8.46 2.43
N CYS A 35 1.12 8.82 3.51
CA CYS A 35 0.63 10.18 3.72
C CYS A 35 1.79 11.18 3.79
N ASP A 36 2.88 10.85 4.48
CA ASP A 36 4.08 11.69 4.56
C ASP A 36 4.72 11.87 3.17
N ALA A 37 4.82 10.79 2.38
CA ALA A 37 5.33 10.85 1.02
C ALA A 37 4.48 11.76 0.10
N GLN A 38 3.16 11.68 0.21
CA GLN A 38 2.24 12.56 -0.53
C GLN A 38 2.36 14.02 -0.07
N ASN A 39 2.53 14.27 1.23
CA ASN A 39 2.75 15.62 1.74
C ASN A 39 4.04 16.23 1.20
N GLU A 40 5.14 15.46 1.13
CA GLU A 40 6.40 15.92 0.53
C GLU A 40 6.26 16.17 -0.96
N LEU A 41 5.56 15.29 -1.69
CA LEU A 41 5.26 15.51 -3.10
C LEU A 41 4.53 16.84 -3.32
N MET A 42 3.49 17.12 -2.52
CA MET A 42 2.70 18.34 -2.66
C MET A 42 3.49 19.63 -2.42
N LYS A 43 4.56 19.59 -1.61
CA LYS A 43 5.43 20.74 -1.38
C LYS A 43 6.30 21.09 -2.58
N VAL A 44 6.63 20.10 -3.42
CA VAL A 44 7.58 20.26 -4.53
C VAL A 44 6.94 20.23 -5.92
N LEU A 45 5.66 19.83 -6.01
CA LEU A 45 4.92 19.68 -7.25
C LEU A 45 4.82 21.00 -8.03
N LYS A 46 5.08 20.96 -9.35
CA LYS A 46 4.99 22.11 -10.27
C LYS A 46 4.29 21.70 -11.57
N PRO A 47 3.59 22.63 -12.26
CA PRO A 47 2.83 22.30 -13.48
C PRO A 47 3.65 21.63 -14.59
N GLU A 48 4.95 21.93 -14.68
CA GLU A 48 5.82 21.40 -15.74
C GLU A 48 6.43 20.03 -15.41
N MET A 49 6.24 19.52 -14.18
CA MET A 49 6.76 18.22 -13.77
C MET A 49 6.05 17.07 -14.50
N LYS A 50 6.81 16.03 -14.83
CA LYS A 50 6.28 14.78 -15.36
C LYS A 50 5.88 13.85 -14.21
N GLU A 51 4.93 12.95 -14.47
CA GLU A 51 4.39 12.01 -13.49
C GLU A 51 5.49 11.14 -12.86
N TYR A 52 6.44 10.64 -13.65
CA TYR A 52 7.56 9.85 -13.12
C TYR A 52 8.51 10.65 -12.21
N GLN A 53 8.57 11.98 -12.37
CA GLN A 53 9.36 12.85 -11.48
C GLN A 53 8.66 13.04 -10.14
N ALA A 54 7.32 13.13 -10.16
CA ALA A 54 6.50 13.12 -8.96
C ALA A 54 6.60 11.76 -8.23
N GLU A 55 6.55 10.65 -8.96
CA GLU A 55 6.74 9.30 -8.40
C GLU A 55 8.11 9.15 -7.73
N ALA A 56 9.18 9.65 -8.35
CA ALA A 56 10.53 9.61 -7.77
C ALA A 56 10.62 10.34 -6.40
N VAL A 57 9.84 11.41 -6.18
CA VAL A 57 9.78 12.09 -4.88
C VAL A 57 9.09 11.22 -3.84
N VAL A 58 7.98 10.58 -4.21
CA VAL A 58 7.25 9.66 -3.33
C VAL A 58 8.11 8.46 -2.95
N GLU A 59 8.80 7.83 -3.90
CA GLU A 59 9.68 6.69 -3.64
C GLU A 59 10.87 7.02 -2.76
N ALA A 60 11.38 8.26 -2.81
CA ALA A 60 12.49 8.68 -1.96
C ALA A 60 12.14 8.68 -0.46
N VAL A 61 10.86 8.80 -0.11
CA VAL A 61 10.37 8.75 1.29
C VAL A 61 10.19 7.31 1.79
N PHE A 62 10.02 6.34 0.88
CA PHE A 62 9.89 4.93 1.22
C PHE A 62 11.21 4.19 1.41
N LYS A 63 12.33 4.79 0.98
CA LYS A 63 13.70 4.25 1.14
C LYS A 63 14.29 4.60 2.50
#